data_AF-A0A5B7V6N9-F1
#
_entry.id   AF-A0A5B7V6N9-F1
#
_cell.length_a   1.000
_cell.length_b   1.000
_cell.length_c   1.000
_cell.angle_alpha   90.00
_cell.angle_beta   90.00
_cell.angle_gamma   90.00
#
_symmetry.space_group_name_H-M   'P 1'
#
loop_
_entity.id
_entity.type
_entity.pdbx_description
1 polymer ?
#
loop_
_entity_poly.entity_id
_entity_poly.type
_entity_poly.pdbx_seq_one_letter_code
_entity_poly.pdbx_strand_id
1 'polypeptide(L)'
;MDSREASTLVFDAIAYGVAGDSERAADNLTKLGIQGDNRLMYAACCSIAEAGKLMLVRLNGGRVVSPEQGDMWVLEQLQPGALDRDPAGAFAVRFLIAHANGDHSTTQALFAAAVRAHGEQYIDSVCALLADVVGITRLALDQQS
;
A
#
# COMPACT_ATOMS: atom_id res chain seq x y z
N MET A 1 0.21 -13.76 16.36
CA MET A 1 -0.96 -13.08 15.76
C MET A 1 -1.66 -14.03 14.81
N ASP A 2 -3.00 -14.03 14.78
CA ASP A 2 -3.76 -14.77 13.76
C ASP A 2 -4.15 -13.87 12.56
N SER A 3 -4.65 -14.48 11.48
CA SER A 3 -4.99 -13.77 10.24
C SER A 3 -6.11 -12.72 10.43
N ARG A 4 -7.04 -12.97 11.35
CA ARG A 4 -8.18 -12.09 11.59
C ARG A 4 -7.75 -10.85 12.36
N GLU A 5 -6.95 -11.04 13.40
CA GLU A 5 -6.33 -9.97 14.17
C GLU A 5 -5.48 -9.06 13.26
N ALA A 6 -4.67 -9.65 12.38
CA ALA A 6 -3.88 -8.89 11.42
C ALA A 6 -4.74 -8.06 10.46
N SER A 7 -5.83 -8.65 9.96
CA SER A 7 -6.77 -7.94 9.07
C SER A 7 -7.44 -6.75 9.77
N THR A 8 -7.81 -6.92 11.05
CA THR A 8 -8.35 -5.82 11.86
C THR A 8 -7.34 -4.70 12.04
N LEU A 9 -6.07 -5.03 12.37
CA LEU A 9 -5.02 -4.02 12.51
C LEU A 9 -4.76 -3.25 11.22
N VAL A 10 -4.78 -3.91 10.06
CA VAL A 10 -4.66 -3.26 8.75
C VAL A 10 -5.83 -2.31 8.49
N PHE A 11 -7.06 -2.79 8.69
CA PHE A 11 -8.25 -1.98 8.49
C PHE A 11 -8.26 -0.74 9.39
N ASP A 12 -7.96 -0.92 10.67
CA ASP A 12 -7.89 0.17 11.63
C ASP A 12 -6.76 1.16 11.28
N ALA A 13 -5.60 0.67 10.82
CA ALA A 13 -4.51 1.56 10.39
C ALA A 13 -4.92 2.47 9.23
N ILE A 14 -5.64 1.93 8.24
CA ILE A 14 -6.19 2.71 7.13
C ILE A 14 -7.24 3.70 7.65
N ALA A 15 -8.18 3.25 8.50
CA ALA A 15 -9.24 4.09 9.04
C ALA A 15 -8.70 5.28 9.86
N TYR A 16 -7.74 5.02 10.76
CA TYR A 16 -7.07 6.06 11.53
C TYR A 16 -6.27 7.01 10.62
N GLY A 17 -5.56 6.49 9.62
CA GLY A 17 -4.84 7.31 8.65
C GLY A 17 -5.77 8.24 7.86
N VAL A 18 -6.91 7.74 7.40
CA VAL A 18 -7.93 8.56 6.71
C VAL A 18 -8.48 9.66 7.63
N ALA A 19 -8.70 9.35 8.91
CA ALA A 19 -9.14 10.32 9.92
C ALA A 19 -8.05 11.34 10.31
N GLY A 20 -6.81 11.18 9.84
CA GLY A 20 -5.67 12.03 10.20
C GLY A 20 -5.00 11.65 11.53
N ASP A 21 -5.37 10.53 12.13
CA ASP A 21 -4.76 9.99 13.35
C ASP A 21 -3.55 9.10 12.98
N SER A 22 -2.45 9.77 12.61
CA SER A 22 -1.22 9.09 12.18
C SER A 22 -0.56 8.27 13.29
N GLU A 23 -0.73 8.67 14.55
CA GLU A 23 -0.17 7.97 15.71
C GLU A 23 -0.82 6.59 15.87
N ARG A 24 -2.14 6.52 15.89
CA ARG A 24 -2.84 5.23 15.99
C ARG A 24 -2.66 4.36 14.75
N ALA A 25 -2.53 4.97 13.58
CA ALA A 25 -2.21 4.24 12.36
C ALA A 25 -0.82 3.56 12.48
N ALA A 26 0.18 4.29 12.96
CA ALA A 26 1.53 3.77 13.20
C ALA A 26 1.53 2.68 14.26
N ASP A 27 0.84 2.87 15.39
CA ASP A 27 0.75 1.87 16.47
C ASP A 27 0.24 0.51 15.96
N ASN A 28 -0.76 0.51 15.07
CA ASN A 28 -1.31 -0.72 14.52
C ASN A 28 -0.34 -1.41 13.54
N LEU A 29 0.39 -0.65 12.72
CA LEU A 29 1.47 -1.21 11.90
C LEU A 29 2.62 -1.76 12.75
N THR A 30 2.98 -1.08 13.85
CA THR A 30 4.00 -1.55 14.79
C THR A 30 3.58 -2.86 15.44
N LYS A 31 2.31 -3.01 15.86
CA LYS A 31 1.80 -4.29 16.40
C LYS A 31 1.91 -5.42 15.36
N LEU A 32 1.55 -5.15 14.11
CA LEU A 32 1.73 -6.10 13.00
C LEU A 32 3.19 -6.50 12.83
N GLY A 33 4.12 -5.54 12.89
CA GLY A 33 5.55 -5.79 12.73
C GLY A 33 6.19 -6.56 13.88
N ILE A 34 5.78 -6.30 15.12
CA ILE A 34 6.33 -6.95 16.32
C ILE A 34 5.79 -8.37 16.49
N GLN A 35 4.50 -8.58 16.24
CA GLN A 35 3.83 -9.85 16.55
C GLN A 35 3.57 -10.74 15.32
N GLY A 36 3.85 -10.22 14.13
CA GLY A 36 3.75 -10.92 12.85
C GLY A 36 5.09 -11.43 12.35
N ASP A 37 5.03 -12.39 11.42
CA ASP A 37 6.18 -12.79 10.62
C ASP A 37 6.17 -12.06 9.26
N ASN A 38 7.22 -12.27 8.46
CA ASN A 38 7.32 -11.67 7.12
C ASN A 38 6.14 -12.06 6.21
N ARG A 39 5.55 -13.25 6.39
CA ARG A 39 4.39 -13.69 5.61
C ARG A 39 3.16 -12.88 5.98
N LEU A 40 2.95 -12.63 7.26
CA LEU A 40 1.84 -11.82 7.75
C LEU A 40 1.98 -10.37 7.30
N MET A 41 3.19 -9.80 7.35
CA MET A 41 3.39 -8.44 6.85
C MET A 41 3.24 -8.34 5.33
N TYR A 42 3.69 -9.33 4.57
CA TYR A 42 3.41 -9.37 3.14
C TYR A 42 1.90 -9.37 2.86
N ALA A 43 1.14 -10.19 3.60
CA ALA A 43 -0.31 -10.20 3.49
C ALA A 43 -0.92 -8.84 3.87
N ALA A 44 -0.39 -8.18 4.90
CA ALA A 44 -0.81 -6.83 5.28
C ALA A 44 -0.57 -5.81 4.17
N CYS A 45 0.61 -5.81 3.53
CA CYS A 45 0.90 -4.96 2.37
C CYS A 45 -0.07 -5.22 1.21
N CYS A 46 -0.38 -6.49 0.92
CA CYS A 46 -1.39 -6.83 -0.09
C CYS A 46 -2.78 -6.31 0.28
N SER A 47 -3.19 -6.41 1.55
CA SER A 47 -4.49 -5.88 2.01
C SER A 47 -4.55 -4.35 1.92
N ILE A 48 -3.46 -3.65 2.28
CA ILE A 48 -3.35 -2.21 2.11
C ILE A 48 -3.44 -1.85 0.62
N ALA A 49 -2.69 -2.53 -0.24
CA ALA A 49 -2.71 -2.29 -1.68
C ALA A 49 -4.07 -2.61 -2.33
N GLU A 50 -4.80 -3.62 -1.84
CA GLU A 50 -6.15 -3.93 -2.30
C GLU A 50 -7.13 -2.79 -1.97
N ALA A 51 -7.05 -2.21 -0.77
CA ALA A 51 -7.84 -1.02 -0.42
C ALA A 51 -7.51 0.16 -1.37
N GLY A 52 -6.23 0.39 -1.65
CA GLY A 52 -5.79 1.38 -2.63
C GLY A 52 -6.35 1.14 -4.03
N LYS A 53 -6.27 -0.10 -4.52
CA LYS A 53 -6.82 -0.52 -5.83
C LYS A 53 -8.33 -0.25 -5.93
N LEU A 54 -9.10 -0.59 -4.89
CA LEU A 54 -10.54 -0.33 -4.86
C LEU A 54 -10.85 1.17 -4.98
N MET A 55 -10.05 2.01 -4.31
CA MET A 55 -10.22 3.46 -4.39
C MET A 55 -9.75 4.03 -5.73
N LEU A 56 -8.70 3.48 -6.35
CA LEU A 56 -8.30 3.85 -7.71
C LEU A 56 -9.39 3.53 -8.74
N VAL A 57 -10.01 2.35 -8.66
CA VAL A 57 -11.16 1.99 -9.51
C VAL A 57 -12.30 3.00 -9.33
N ARG A 58 -12.56 3.41 -8.08
CA ARG A 58 -13.56 4.44 -7.78
C ARG A 58 -13.22 5.78 -8.43
N LEU A 59 -11.98 6.26 -8.27
CA LEU A 59 -11.48 7.50 -8.88
C LEU A 59 -11.54 7.47 -10.42
N ASN A 60 -11.42 6.28 -11.01
CA ASN A 60 -11.53 6.06 -12.45
C ASN A 60 -12.99 5.81 -12.90
N GLY A 61 -13.97 6.40 -12.20
CA GLY A 61 -15.39 6.31 -12.55
C GLY A 61 -15.99 4.91 -12.40
N GLY A 62 -15.39 4.04 -11.58
CA GLY A 62 -15.83 2.66 -11.40
C GLY A 62 -15.39 1.70 -12.51
N ARG A 63 -14.61 2.16 -13.50
CA ARG A 63 -14.06 1.29 -14.53
C ARG A 63 -12.98 0.40 -13.92
N VAL A 64 -13.25 -0.91 -13.92
CA VAL A 64 -12.29 -1.93 -13.54
C VAL A 64 -11.26 -2.07 -14.67
N VAL A 65 -9.99 -1.85 -14.34
CA VAL A 65 -8.85 -2.13 -15.22
C VAL A 65 -8.69 -3.66 -15.31
N SER A 66 -8.78 -4.20 -16.52
CA SER A 66 -8.63 -5.64 -16.79
C SER A 66 -7.36 -5.92 -17.60
N PRO A 67 -6.32 -6.52 -16.99
CA PRO A 67 -5.11 -6.93 -17.70
C PRO A 67 -5.39 -7.87 -18.89
N GLU A 68 -6.43 -8.71 -18.80
CA GLU A 68 -6.85 -9.60 -19.89
C GLU A 68 -7.34 -8.85 -21.15
N GLN A 69 -7.79 -7.61 -20.97
CA GLN A 69 -8.21 -6.71 -22.05
C GLN A 69 -7.08 -5.77 -22.50
N GLY A 70 -5.88 -5.93 -21.95
CA GLY A 70 -4.72 -5.06 -22.20
C GLY A 70 -4.74 -3.76 -21.40
N ASP A 71 -5.70 -3.57 -20.50
CA ASP A 71 -5.75 -2.40 -19.62
C ASP A 71 -4.78 -2.58 -18.45
N MET A 72 -3.99 -1.56 -18.15
CA MET A 72 -3.08 -1.56 -17.00
C MET A 72 -3.04 -0.20 -16.32
N TRP A 73 -2.83 -0.20 -15.01
CA TRP A 73 -2.41 0.98 -14.26
C TRP A 73 -0.95 1.30 -14.60
N VAL A 74 -0.70 2.56 -14.89
CA VAL A 74 0.64 3.07 -15.21
C VAL A 74 1.01 4.14 -14.19
N LEU A 75 2.25 4.08 -13.73
CA LEU A 75 2.86 5.11 -12.91
C LEU A 75 3.54 6.14 -13.80
N GLU A 76 3.08 7.39 -13.75
CA GLU A 76 3.74 8.52 -14.40
C GLU A 76 4.43 9.39 -13.33
N GLN A 77 5.74 9.61 -13.49
CA GLN A 77 6.47 10.57 -12.66
C GLN A 77 6.35 11.96 -13.27
N LEU A 78 5.61 12.85 -12.61
CA LEU A 78 5.50 14.26 -13.03
C LEU A 78 6.86 14.97 -13.01
N GLN A 79 7.72 14.59 -12.07
CA GLN A 79 9.11 15.02 -12.00
C GLN A 79 10.04 13.81 -12.19
N PRO A 80 10.81 13.76 -13.29
CA PRO A 80 11.76 12.66 -13.52
C PRO A 80 12.75 12.50 -12.37
N GLY A 81 12.91 11.26 -11.89
CA GLY A 81 13.86 10.90 -10.84
C GLY A 81 13.41 11.26 -9.42
N ALA A 82 12.16 11.70 -9.22
CA ALA A 82 11.63 11.98 -7.88
C ALA A 82 11.71 10.75 -6.96
N LEU A 83 11.36 9.57 -7.49
CA LEU A 83 11.39 8.32 -6.72
C LEU A 83 12.80 7.77 -6.47
N ASP A 84 13.81 8.21 -7.24
CA ASP A 84 15.19 7.75 -7.04
C ASP A 84 15.78 8.28 -5.73
N ARG A 85 15.22 9.39 -5.23
CA ARG A 85 15.60 10.02 -3.96
C ARG A 85 14.70 9.62 -2.79
N ASP A 86 13.67 8.83 -3.06
CA ASP A 86 12.71 8.34 -2.07
C ASP A 86 12.46 6.83 -2.26
N PRO A 87 13.36 5.97 -1.73
CA PRO A 87 13.23 4.53 -1.86
C PRO A 87 11.94 3.95 -1.26
N ALA A 88 11.43 4.54 -0.19
CA ALA A 88 10.21 4.09 0.48
C ALA A 88 8.97 4.44 -0.37
N GLY A 89 8.89 5.67 -0.88
CA GLY A 89 7.86 6.05 -1.85
C GLY A 89 7.96 5.24 -3.14
N ALA A 90 9.17 4.98 -3.64
CA ALA A 90 9.39 4.14 -4.81
C ALA A 90 8.87 2.71 -4.61
N PHE A 91 9.10 2.13 -3.43
CA PHE A 91 8.51 0.85 -3.05
C PHE A 91 6.99 0.94 -3.05
N ALA A 92 6.42 1.93 -2.34
CA ALA A 92 4.98 2.07 -2.14
C ALA A 92 4.20 2.11 -3.45
N VAL A 93 4.57 3.03 -4.35
CA VAL A 93 3.88 3.19 -5.63
C VAL A 93 4.09 1.99 -6.56
N ARG A 94 5.28 1.40 -6.59
CA ARG A 94 5.55 0.21 -7.43
C ARG A 94 4.81 -1.01 -6.91
N PHE A 95 4.73 -1.18 -5.60
CA PHE A 95 4.00 -2.27 -4.96
C PHE A 95 2.50 -2.15 -5.23
N LEU A 96 1.92 -0.96 -5.01
CA LEU A 96 0.52 -0.70 -5.28
C LEU A 96 0.16 -0.97 -6.74
N ILE A 97 0.94 -0.46 -7.69
CA ILE A 97 0.67 -0.63 -9.13
C ILE A 97 0.83 -2.08 -9.56
N ALA A 98 1.88 -2.77 -9.09
CA ALA A 98 2.06 -4.20 -9.36
C ALA A 98 0.88 -5.02 -8.82
N HIS A 99 0.44 -4.74 -7.58
CA HIS A 99 -0.72 -5.40 -6.98
C HIS A 99 -2.01 -5.09 -7.75
N ALA A 100 -2.23 -3.83 -8.13
CA ALA A 100 -3.41 -3.40 -8.88
C ALA A 100 -3.51 -4.07 -10.25
N ASN A 101 -2.37 -4.34 -10.89
CA ASN A 101 -2.25 -5.05 -12.16
C ASN A 101 -2.21 -6.59 -12.01
N GLY A 102 -2.28 -7.13 -10.79
CA GLY A 102 -2.23 -8.58 -10.54
C GLY A 102 -0.85 -9.22 -10.69
N ASP A 103 0.23 -8.41 -10.73
CA ASP A 103 1.60 -8.90 -10.82
C ASP A 103 2.14 -9.30 -9.43
N HIS A 104 1.69 -10.48 -8.99
CA HIS A 104 2.11 -11.04 -7.71
C HIS A 104 3.61 -11.37 -7.64
N SER A 105 4.26 -11.61 -8.79
CA SER A 105 5.68 -11.91 -8.84
C SER A 105 6.50 -10.67 -8.46
N THR A 106 6.08 -9.50 -8.97
CA THR A 106 6.70 -8.21 -8.66
C THR A 106 6.41 -7.78 -7.23
N THR A 107 5.18 -7.95 -6.72
CA THR A 107 4.88 -7.61 -5.30
C THR A 107 5.74 -8.43 -4.34
N GLN A 108 5.91 -9.74 -4.60
CA GLN A 108 6.79 -10.59 -3.81
C GLN A 108 8.26 -10.16 -3.90
N ALA A 109 8.75 -9.85 -5.10
CA ALA A 109 10.12 -9.42 -5.31
C ALA A 109 10.43 -8.08 -4.60
N LEU A 110 9.52 -7.11 -4.70
CA LEU A 110 9.62 -5.82 -4.01
C LEU A 110 9.63 -6.00 -2.49
N PHE A 111 8.70 -6.80 -1.95
CA PHE A 111 8.65 -7.06 -0.52
C PHE A 111 9.92 -7.77 -0.03
N ALA A 112 10.38 -8.80 -0.74
CA ALA A 112 11.62 -9.49 -0.39
C ALA A 112 12.84 -8.57 -0.46
N ALA A 113 12.88 -7.61 -1.40
CA ALA A 113 13.92 -6.60 -1.46
C ALA A 113 13.87 -5.66 -0.25
N ALA A 114 12.68 -5.18 0.14
CA ALA A 114 12.50 -4.32 1.32
C ALA A 114 12.94 -5.03 2.62
N VAL A 115 12.57 -6.30 2.80
CA VAL A 115 13.00 -7.10 3.96
C VAL A 115 14.52 -7.27 4.01
N ARG A 116 15.18 -7.42 2.86
CA ARG A 116 16.65 -7.56 2.76
C ARG A 116 17.42 -6.25 2.92
N ALA A 117 16.77 -5.10 2.74
CA ALA A 117 17.44 -3.80 2.82
C ALA A 117 17.97 -3.48 4.24
N HIS A 118 17.52 -4.22 5.26
CA HIS A 118 17.85 -4.08 6.69
C HIS A 118 17.49 -2.70 7.30
N GLY A 119 17.17 -2.68 8.59
CA GLY A 119 16.92 -1.46 9.36
C GLY A 119 15.54 -0.82 9.12
N GLU A 120 15.48 0.51 9.28
CA GLU A 120 14.26 1.32 9.23
C GLU A 120 13.61 1.35 7.84
N GLN A 121 14.38 1.09 6.78
CA GLN A 121 13.91 1.18 5.39
C GLN A 121 12.74 0.23 5.07
N TYR A 122 12.68 -0.92 5.73
CA TYR A 122 11.54 -1.83 5.62
C TYR A 122 10.26 -1.21 6.21
N ILE A 123 10.37 -0.60 7.40
CA ILE A 123 9.26 0.05 8.08
C ILE A 123 8.81 1.28 7.27
N ASP A 124 9.76 2.10 6.82
CA ASP A 124 9.49 3.27 5.99
C ASP A 124 8.72 2.90 4.72
N SER A 125 9.09 1.78 4.08
CA SER A 125 8.42 1.25 2.89
C SER A 125 6.94 0.88 3.15
N VAL A 126 6.66 0.23 4.28
CA VAL A 126 5.28 -0.15 4.66
C VAL A 126 4.48 1.09 5.06
N CYS A 127 5.08 2.02 5.79
CA CYS A 127 4.46 3.30 6.16
C CYS A 127 4.14 4.16 4.93
N ALA A 128 5.06 4.23 3.96
CA ALA A 128 4.85 4.94 2.70
C ALA A 128 3.68 4.32 1.90
N LEU A 129 3.59 2.99 1.84
CA LEU A 129 2.47 2.30 1.20
C LEU A 129 1.13 2.64 1.88
N LEU A 130 1.09 2.64 3.21
CA LEU A 130 -0.11 3.05 3.96
C LEU A 130 -0.47 4.52 3.67
N ALA A 131 0.51 5.41 3.69
CA ALA A 131 0.31 6.85 3.47
C ALA A 131 -0.25 7.13 2.06
N ASP A 132 0.29 6.49 1.02
CA ASP A 132 -0.20 6.59 -0.35
C ASP A 132 -1.67 6.13 -0.45
N VAL A 133 -1.97 4.96 0.13
CA VAL A 133 -3.34 4.40 0.12
C VAL A 133 -4.31 5.27 0.90
N VAL A 134 -3.91 5.82 2.04
CA VAL A 134 -4.70 6.80 2.80
C VAL A 134 -4.96 8.06 1.97
N GLY A 135 -3.95 8.59 1.28
CA GLY A 135 -4.08 9.75 0.39
C GLY A 135 -5.06 9.50 -0.75
N ILE A 136 -4.93 8.36 -1.43
CA ILE A 136 -5.87 7.93 -2.49
C ILE A 136 -7.29 7.78 -1.93
N THR A 137 -7.43 7.19 -0.74
CA THR A 137 -8.73 7.00 -0.10
C THR A 137 -9.40 8.33 0.22
N ARG A 138 -8.67 9.28 0.80
CA ARG A 138 -9.18 10.62 1.09
C ARG A 138 -9.61 11.33 -0.19
N LEU A 139 -8.78 11.29 -1.23
CA LEU A 139 -9.13 11.85 -2.54
C LEU A 139 -10.43 11.24 -3.11
N ALA A 140 -10.63 9.92 -2.97
CA ALA A 140 -11.81 9.22 -3.44
C ALA A 140 -13.08 9.52 -2.61
N LEU A 141 -12.93 9.88 -1.34
CA LEU A 141 -14.00 10.32 -0.47
C LEU A 141 -14.41 11.76 -0.77
N ASP A 142 -13.44 12.65 -0.99
CA ASP A 142 -13.68 14.08 -1.28
C ASP A 142 -14.41 14.30 -2.62
N GLN A 143 -14.28 13.41 -3.60
CA GLN A 143 -15.07 13.48 -4.85
C GLN A 143 -16.58 13.23 -4.66
N GLN A 144 -17.07 12.90 -3.46
CA GLN A 144 -18.49 12.66 -3.17
C GLN A 144 -19.23 13.85 -2.55
N SER A 145 -18.50 14.88 -2.11
CA SER A 145 -19.04 16.11 -1.50
C SER A 145 -19.17 17.23 -2.51
#